data_AF-A0A3M1WS20-F1
#
_entry.id   AF-A0A3M1WS20-F1
#
_cell.length_a   1.000
_cell.length_b   1.000
_cell.length_c   1.000
_cell.angle_alpha   90.00
_cell.angle_beta   90.00
_cell.angle_gamma   90.00
#
_symmetry.space_group_name_H-M   'P 1'
#
loop_
_entity.id
_entity.type
_entity.pdbx_description
1 polymer ?
#
loop_
_entity_poly.entity_id
_entity_poly.type
_entity_poly.pdbx_seq_one_letter_code
_entity_poly.pdbx_strand_id
1 'polypeptide(L)'
;MEHELGCRYYHPEVERVPSLPRFPLAADLHYAYDPPITTRTVHARLFYDQPAFAEKRRVTQDAFPGYVPTARVHTFHRFMPAVSFYEAHPEYYALRNGKRLPTQLCLTHEAVFEIVRDSVAAYLQAYPEARVISVSQDDNTQYCQCAQCEAIHTAEESPAGSMIHFVNRIAREFPTKQISTLAYQYTRKAPKNLVPEPNVLITLCSIECDRSGPIAEKCPDFAADLRAWGALTDNIRIWDYTTQFTNFLAPFPNLHTLQPNLQLFRDNHATWVFEQHSHHPSELFALRAYLTAQLLWNPDADVEAVRDDFLTGYYEEAAPYVRAYIERVHAELAADSAFFLFLYGDPSQGFESFLRPQMLAYYDSLYDEAEQTVAAKPEILQRVREARLSVDYALLEHSKRHLAAEVQNPGDFPVQDRLARFAQTTEAAGITLMNEMRYSVAEYLDLYQQTLARAAKPNLATGKPVRLLTQPKKYADEDPQTLTDGAFGSSSFYANWLGFEGTHLEAIVDLEETQDIHELSAGFLQVVNHIVFFPTEVRYYASEDGKTFRLLGTVPNATPLRPDSKINDIQYFTLPGLQARARYLKIEAQSPLEAPVWHHGAGLGCWIFMDEWEVR
;
A
#
# COMPACT_ATOMS: atom_id res chain seq x y z
N MET A 1 -15.99 -32.48 8.06
CA MET A 1 -16.44 -32.40 6.65
C MET A 1 -15.25 -32.45 5.71
N GLU A 2 -14.29 -31.54 5.80
CA GLU A 2 -13.14 -31.55 4.86
C GLU A 2 -12.20 -32.76 5.04
N HIS A 3 -11.82 -33.10 6.29
CA HIS A 3 -10.96 -34.24 6.58
C HIS A 3 -11.65 -35.58 6.29
N GLU A 4 -12.78 -35.83 6.96
CA GLU A 4 -13.46 -37.13 6.84
C GLU A 4 -14.19 -37.30 5.51
N LEU A 5 -15.01 -36.31 5.10
CA LEU A 5 -15.91 -36.48 3.95
C LEU A 5 -15.29 -36.03 2.62
N GLY A 6 -14.06 -35.51 2.63
CA GLY A 6 -13.39 -35.01 1.43
C GLY A 6 -14.02 -33.77 0.81
N CYS A 7 -14.89 -33.05 1.55
CA CYS A 7 -15.43 -31.77 1.07
C CYS A 7 -14.29 -30.75 0.90
N ARG A 8 -14.42 -29.86 -0.07
CA ARG A 8 -13.48 -28.75 -0.31
C ARG A 8 -14.23 -27.47 -0.62
N TYR A 9 -13.79 -26.38 -0.02
CA TYR A 9 -14.38 -25.05 -0.14
C TYR A 9 -13.29 -24.06 -0.53
N TYR A 10 -12.98 -23.97 -1.82
CA TYR A 10 -11.85 -23.19 -2.33
C TYR A 10 -12.19 -21.70 -2.47
N HIS A 11 -13.40 -21.42 -2.92
CA HIS A 11 -13.94 -20.08 -3.18
C HIS A 11 -15.46 -20.14 -3.00
N PRO A 12 -16.18 -19.02 -2.76
CA PRO A 12 -17.64 -19.04 -2.63
C PRO A 12 -18.40 -19.75 -3.76
N GLU A 13 -17.81 -19.77 -4.96
CA GLU A 13 -18.38 -20.38 -6.16
C GLU A 13 -17.71 -21.71 -6.54
N VAL A 14 -16.70 -22.15 -5.77
CA VAL A 14 -15.87 -23.32 -6.11
C VAL A 14 -15.80 -24.25 -4.91
N GLU A 15 -16.68 -25.24 -4.94
CA GLU A 15 -16.76 -26.28 -3.93
C GLU A 15 -16.72 -27.66 -4.57
N ARG A 16 -16.01 -28.59 -3.93
CA ARG A 16 -16.02 -30.00 -4.30
C ARG A 16 -16.60 -30.80 -3.16
N VAL A 17 -17.83 -31.27 -3.35
CA VAL A 17 -18.52 -32.12 -2.37
C VAL A 17 -18.66 -33.52 -2.97
N PRO A 18 -17.91 -34.52 -2.46
CA PRO A 18 -18.00 -35.88 -2.96
C PRO A 18 -19.42 -36.44 -2.83
N SER A 19 -19.93 -37.04 -3.92
CA SER A 19 -21.17 -37.82 -3.87
C SER A 19 -20.82 -39.28 -3.58
N LEU A 20 -20.94 -39.68 -2.32
CA LEU A 20 -20.62 -41.03 -1.86
C LEU A 20 -21.91 -41.76 -1.44
N PRO A 21 -22.26 -42.90 -2.06
CA PRO A 21 -23.48 -43.63 -1.72
C PRO A 21 -23.41 -44.28 -0.33
N ARG A 22 -22.19 -44.52 0.17
CA ARG A 22 -21.89 -44.99 1.53
C ARG A 22 -20.57 -44.36 1.97
N PHE A 23 -20.49 -43.93 3.22
CA PHE A 23 -19.30 -43.35 3.80
C PHE A 23 -18.90 -44.12 5.06
N PRO A 24 -17.72 -44.76 5.10
CA PRO A 24 -17.24 -45.43 6.30
C PRO A 24 -16.67 -44.38 7.28
N LEU A 25 -17.35 -44.17 8.41
CA LEU A 25 -16.79 -43.46 9.56
C LEU A 25 -16.10 -44.48 10.46
N ALA A 26 -14.86 -44.19 10.88
CA ALA A 26 -14.19 -44.98 11.89
C ALA A 26 -14.99 -44.90 13.21
N ALA A 27 -15.26 -46.04 13.83
CA ALA A 27 -16.10 -46.11 15.03
C ALA A 27 -15.44 -45.43 16.25
N ASP A 28 -14.13 -45.27 16.21
CA ASP A 28 -13.26 -44.61 17.18
C ASP A 28 -12.84 -43.19 16.75
N LEU A 29 -13.51 -42.60 15.74
CA LEU A 29 -13.24 -41.24 15.31
C LEU A 29 -13.54 -40.25 16.43
N HIS A 30 -12.47 -39.73 17.04
CA HIS A 30 -12.52 -38.63 18.00
C HIS A 30 -11.61 -37.50 17.50
N TYR A 31 -12.19 -36.34 17.22
CA TYR A 31 -11.47 -35.14 16.80
C TYR A 31 -11.94 -33.93 17.60
N ALA A 32 -11.01 -33.27 18.27
CA ALA A 32 -11.18 -31.98 18.91
C ALA A 32 -9.97 -31.12 18.58
N TYR A 33 -10.19 -29.85 18.25
CA TYR A 33 -9.13 -28.90 17.94
C TYR A 33 -9.53 -27.50 18.38
N ASP A 34 -8.71 -26.90 19.24
CA ASP A 34 -8.85 -25.53 19.71
C ASP A 34 -7.80 -24.67 18.99
N PRO A 35 -8.20 -23.78 18.06
CA PRO A 35 -7.26 -22.96 17.32
C PRO A 35 -6.59 -21.95 18.27
N PRO A 36 -5.25 -21.81 18.24
CA PRO A 36 -4.54 -20.89 19.14
C PRO A 36 -4.82 -19.42 18.80
N ILE A 37 -5.13 -19.13 17.53
CA ILE A 37 -5.62 -17.82 17.09
C ILE A 37 -7.16 -17.87 17.10
N THR A 38 -7.76 -17.19 18.08
CA THR A 38 -9.21 -17.29 18.35
C THR A 38 -10.02 -16.31 17.50
N THR A 39 -9.48 -15.11 17.24
CA THR A 39 -10.09 -14.14 16.33
C THR A 39 -9.26 -14.05 15.05
N ARG A 40 -9.82 -14.59 13.97
CA ARG A 40 -9.12 -14.80 12.69
C ARG A 40 -9.78 -13.98 11.60
N THR A 41 -9.14 -12.88 11.23
CA THR A 41 -9.66 -11.98 10.21
C THR A 41 -8.75 -12.02 8.99
N VAL A 42 -9.32 -12.38 7.84
CA VAL A 42 -8.69 -12.21 6.53
C VAL A 42 -9.43 -11.09 5.83
N HIS A 43 -8.74 -9.99 5.56
CA HIS A 43 -9.39 -8.80 4.98
C HIS A 43 -9.63 -8.94 3.48
N ALA A 44 -10.62 -9.75 3.10
CA ALA A 44 -10.99 -10.01 1.71
C ALA A 44 -12.52 -9.89 1.53
N ARG A 45 -12.99 -9.22 0.47
CA ARG A 45 -14.44 -9.08 0.21
C ARG A 45 -15.19 -10.41 0.22
N LEU A 46 -14.55 -11.48 -0.24
CA LEU A 46 -15.17 -12.80 -0.33
C LEU A 46 -15.62 -13.37 1.04
N PHE A 47 -15.07 -12.88 2.16
CA PHE A 47 -15.51 -13.27 3.51
C PHE A 47 -16.55 -12.34 4.11
N TYR A 48 -16.64 -11.10 3.62
CA TYR A 48 -17.60 -10.11 4.09
C TYR A 48 -18.91 -10.23 3.32
N ASP A 49 -18.82 -10.37 2.01
CA ASP A 49 -19.97 -10.42 1.11
C ASP A 49 -20.64 -11.81 1.10
N GLN A 50 -19.91 -12.85 1.51
CA GLN A 50 -20.40 -14.24 1.56
C GLN A 50 -20.24 -14.86 2.97
N PRO A 51 -21.13 -14.50 3.92
CA PRO A 51 -21.09 -14.99 5.31
C PRO A 51 -20.98 -16.51 5.46
N ALA A 52 -21.70 -17.27 4.64
CA ALA A 52 -21.67 -18.73 4.66
C ALA A 52 -20.29 -19.29 4.29
N PHE A 53 -19.56 -18.63 3.39
CA PHE A 53 -18.19 -19.02 3.04
C PHE A 53 -17.21 -18.69 4.17
N ALA A 54 -17.35 -17.51 4.80
CA ALA A 54 -16.58 -17.16 5.99
C ALA A 54 -16.78 -18.16 7.13
N GLU A 55 -18.00 -18.66 7.34
CA GLU A 55 -18.29 -19.72 8.31
C GLU A 55 -17.61 -21.05 7.97
N LYS A 56 -17.67 -21.49 6.69
CA LYS A 56 -16.97 -22.69 6.23
C LYS A 56 -15.46 -22.60 6.47
N ARG A 57 -14.88 -21.43 6.22
CA ARG A 57 -13.46 -21.11 6.45
C ARG A 57 -13.15 -20.69 7.89
N ARG A 58 -14.18 -20.56 8.73
CA ARG A 58 -14.16 -20.18 10.14
C ARG A 58 -13.52 -18.82 10.39
N VAL A 59 -13.53 -17.88 9.46
CA VAL A 59 -12.96 -16.52 9.63
C VAL A 59 -14.04 -15.51 9.97
N THR A 60 -13.66 -14.31 10.43
CA THR A 60 -14.60 -13.26 10.77
C THR A 60 -15.24 -12.63 9.52
N GLN A 61 -16.48 -12.16 9.66
CA GLN A 61 -17.23 -11.43 8.63
C GLN A 61 -17.11 -9.90 8.77
N ASP A 62 -16.29 -9.43 9.71
CA ASP A 62 -15.99 -8.01 9.94
C ASP A 62 -14.47 -7.86 10.06
N ALA A 63 -13.95 -6.70 9.65
CA ALA A 63 -12.55 -6.33 9.80
C ALA A 63 -12.17 -6.03 11.27
N PHE A 64 -13.13 -5.50 12.05
CA PHE A 64 -12.99 -5.10 13.45
C PHE A 64 -14.15 -5.66 14.29
N PRO A 65 -14.28 -7.00 14.39
CA PRO A 65 -15.39 -7.65 15.09
C PRO A 65 -15.52 -7.16 16.53
N GLY A 66 -16.70 -6.62 16.87
CA GLY A 66 -17.03 -6.15 18.22
C GLY A 66 -16.47 -4.78 18.59
N TYR A 67 -15.80 -4.07 17.68
CA TYR A 67 -15.41 -2.69 17.92
C TYR A 67 -16.62 -1.74 17.84
N VAL A 68 -16.50 -0.60 18.54
CA VAL A 68 -17.31 0.59 18.24
C VAL A 68 -17.06 0.98 16.78
N PRO A 69 -18.11 1.02 15.92
CA PRO A 69 -17.93 1.17 14.46
C PRO A 69 -17.11 2.38 14.02
N THR A 70 -17.21 3.49 14.73
CA THR A 70 -16.51 4.75 14.40
C THR A 70 -15.24 4.98 15.21
N ALA A 71 -14.86 4.09 16.13
CA ALA A 71 -13.71 4.25 17.03
C ALA A 71 -12.82 2.99 17.03
N ARG A 72 -12.33 2.63 15.83
CA ARG A 72 -11.59 1.39 15.55
C ARG A 72 -10.08 1.51 15.77
N VAL A 73 -9.48 2.57 15.25
CA VAL A 73 -8.07 2.97 15.40
C VAL A 73 -7.96 4.47 15.11
N HIS A 74 -6.84 5.10 15.47
CA HIS A 74 -6.58 6.53 15.28
C HIS A 74 -7.76 7.39 15.77
N THR A 75 -8.00 7.35 17.08
CA THR A 75 -9.27 7.81 17.66
C THR A 75 -9.17 9.11 18.42
N PHE A 76 -7.97 9.62 18.71
CA PHE A 76 -7.80 10.88 19.44
C PHE A 76 -8.52 12.06 18.79
N HIS A 77 -8.40 12.27 17.48
CA HIS A 77 -9.13 13.34 16.78
C HIS A 77 -10.66 13.17 16.83
N ARG A 78 -11.18 11.97 17.12
CA ARG A 78 -12.62 11.71 17.25
C ARG A 78 -13.13 12.06 18.64
N PHE A 79 -12.35 11.76 19.67
CA PHE A 79 -12.67 12.10 21.05
C PHE A 79 -12.45 13.59 21.32
N MET A 80 -11.44 14.20 20.69
CA MET A 80 -11.08 15.60 20.92
C MET A 80 -10.62 16.29 19.61
N PRO A 81 -11.56 16.60 18.68
CA PRO A 81 -11.25 17.17 17.38
C PRO A 81 -10.60 18.55 17.48
N ALA A 82 -9.47 18.74 16.78
CA ALA A 82 -8.70 19.98 16.80
C ALA A 82 -9.53 21.23 16.48
N VAL A 83 -10.45 21.14 15.52
CA VAL A 83 -11.35 22.24 15.13
C VAL A 83 -12.22 22.75 16.27
N SER A 84 -12.48 21.93 17.30
CA SER A 84 -13.32 22.30 18.45
C SER A 84 -12.53 22.80 19.66
N PHE A 85 -11.28 22.36 19.83
CA PHE A 85 -10.53 22.61 21.07
C PHE A 85 -9.21 23.37 20.87
N TYR A 86 -8.54 23.25 19.73
CA TYR A 86 -7.14 23.68 19.60
C TYR A 86 -6.94 25.19 19.72
N GLU A 87 -7.85 26.00 19.17
CA GLU A 87 -7.73 27.47 19.24
C GLU A 87 -7.85 27.99 20.67
N ALA A 88 -8.79 27.44 21.45
CA ALA A 88 -9.03 27.85 22.83
C ALA A 88 -8.05 27.19 23.82
N HIS A 89 -7.62 25.95 23.53
CA HIS A 89 -6.83 25.10 24.43
C HIS A 89 -5.65 24.43 23.70
N PRO A 90 -4.68 25.21 23.17
CA PRO A 90 -3.51 24.64 22.51
C PRO A 90 -2.69 23.73 23.44
N GLU A 91 -2.74 23.93 24.76
CA GLU A 91 -2.08 23.11 25.78
C GLU A 91 -2.55 21.65 25.85
N TYR A 92 -3.74 21.34 25.31
CA TYR A 92 -4.26 19.97 25.22
C TYR A 92 -3.55 19.13 24.15
N TYR A 93 -2.79 19.77 23.28
CA TYR A 93 -2.15 19.15 22.13
C TYR A 93 -0.62 19.09 22.27
N ALA A 94 0.03 18.36 21.37
CA ALA A 94 1.45 18.07 21.42
C ALA A 94 2.32 19.33 21.46
N LEU A 95 3.23 19.41 22.42
CA LEU A 95 4.32 20.39 22.41
C LEU A 95 5.50 19.82 21.62
N ARG A 96 5.92 20.51 20.57
CA ARG A 96 7.07 20.13 19.74
C ARG A 96 7.84 21.37 19.33
N ASN A 97 9.17 21.34 19.46
CA ASN A 97 10.04 22.48 19.12
C ASN A 97 9.56 23.81 19.71
N GLY A 98 9.07 23.80 20.96
CA GLY A 98 8.53 24.98 21.65
C GLY A 98 7.16 25.45 21.19
N LYS A 99 6.50 24.78 20.23
CA LYS A 99 5.18 25.14 19.70
C LYS A 99 4.16 24.04 19.98
N ARG A 100 2.95 24.41 20.40
CA ARG A 100 1.80 23.49 20.47
C ARG A 100 1.28 23.27 19.05
N LEU A 101 1.05 22.03 18.67
CA LEU A 101 0.57 21.64 17.35
C LEU A 101 -0.55 20.60 17.49
N PRO A 102 -1.63 20.66 16.69
CA PRO A 102 -2.76 19.74 16.79
C PRO A 102 -2.47 18.37 16.13
N THR A 103 -1.23 17.88 16.25
CA THR A 103 -0.80 16.62 15.61
C THR A 103 -1.09 15.39 16.47
N GLN A 104 -0.99 15.52 17.79
CA GLN A 104 -1.32 14.50 18.80
C GLN A 104 -1.82 15.18 20.08
N LEU A 105 -2.40 14.40 21.00
CA LEU A 105 -2.83 14.90 22.31
C LEU A 105 -1.69 14.91 23.34
N CYS A 106 -1.79 15.78 24.33
CA CYS A 106 -0.93 15.79 25.51
C CYS A 106 -1.45 14.81 26.57
N LEU A 107 -0.96 13.56 26.55
CA LEU A 107 -1.47 12.44 27.38
C LEU A 107 -1.21 12.55 28.89
N THR A 108 -0.52 13.59 29.33
CA THR A 108 -0.31 13.91 30.76
C THR A 108 -1.17 15.06 31.26
N HIS A 109 -1.96 15.68 30.38
CA HIS A 109 -2.84 16.78 30.75
C HIS A 109 -4.18 16.26 31.30
N GLU A 110 -4.57 16.68 32.50
CA GLU A 110 -5.73 16.08 33.18
C GLU A 110 -7.06 16.34 32.45
N ALA A 111 -7.28 17.56 31.95
CA ALA A 111 -8.48 17.86 31.16
C ALA A 111 -8.60 16.97 29.90
N VAL A 112 -7.48 16.57 29.28
CA VAL A 112 -7.48 15.66 28.14
C VAL A 112 -7.97 14.28 28.56
N PHE A 113 -7.53 13.80 29.73
CA PHE A 113 -8.03 12.54 30.29
C PHE A 113 -9.53 12.58 30.54
N GLU A 114 -10.03 13.63 31.19
CA GLU A 114 -11.46 13.77 31.48
C GLU A 114 -12.31 13.81 30.21
N ILE A 115 -11.92 14.62 29.22
CA ILE A 115 -12.63 14.73 27.94
C ILE A 115 -12.65 13.40 27.20
N VAL A 116 -11.52 12.70 27.12
CA VAL A 116 -11.44 11.41 26.43
C VAL A 116 -12.22 10.33 27.18
N ARG A 117 -12.15 10.28 28.52
CA ARG A 117 -12.97 9.36 29.34
C ARG A 117 -14.46 9.56 29.06
N ASP A 118 -14.93 10.80 29.09
CA ASP A 118 -16.34 11.11 28.88
C ASP A 118 -16.78 10.79 27.45
N SER A 119 -15.91 11.04 26.47
CA SER A 119 -16.14 10.66 25.07
C SER A 119 -16.23 9.14 24.90
N VAL A 120 -15.32 8.38 25.52
CA VAL A 120 -15.35 6.91 25.53
C VAL A 120 -16.64 6.38 26.15
N ALA A 121 -17.06 6.95 27.29
CA ALA A 121 -18.34 6.60 27.92
C ALA A 121 -19.53 6.86 26.98
N ALA A 122 -19.56 8.01 26.30
CA ALA A 122 -20.61 8.36 25.35
C ALA A 122 -20.65 7.39 24.15
N TYR A 123 -19.50 7.01 23.59
CA TYR A 123 -19.43 6.00 22.53
C TYR A 123 -19.93 4.63 22.99
N LEU A 124 -19.51 4.16 24.17
CA LEU A 124 -19.95 2.87 24.71
C LEU A 124 -21.45 2.87 25.05
N GLN A 125 -22.00 4.02 25.45
CA GLN A 125 -23.45 4.18 25.64
C GLN A 125 -24.22 4.15 24.31
N ALA A 126 -23.67 4.79 23.27
CA ALA A 126 -24.27 4.80 21.93
C ALA A 126 -24.20 3.42 21.24
N TYR A 127 -23.21 2.61 21.58
CA TYR A 127 -22.98 1.27 21.02
C TYR A 127 -22.89 0.21 22.13
N PRO A 128 -24.01 -0.14 22.79
CA PRO A 128 -24.00 -1.01 23.98
C PRO A 128 -23.45 -2.42 23.70
N GLU A 129 -23.66 -2.93 22.48
CA GLU A 129 -23.18 -4.24 22.00
C GLU A 129 -21.68 -4.26 21.66
N ALA A 130 -21.05 -3.08 21.53
CA ALA A 130 -19.61 -3.02 21.30
C ALA A 130 -18.85 -3.52 22.54
N ARG A 131 -17.88 -4.39 22.29
CA ARG A 131 -17.02 -5.01 23.31
C ARG A 131 -15.62 -4.41 23.32
N VAL A 132 -15.22 -3.77 22.23
CA VAL A 132 -13.92 -3.11 22.07
C VAL A 132 -14.11 -1.66 21.66
N ILE A 133 -13.31 -0.76 22.22
CA ILE A 133 -13.16 0.62 21.72
C ILE A 133 -11.68 0.96 21.67
N SER A 134 -11.23 1.62 20.60
CA SER A 134 -9.84 2.03 20.51
C SER A 134 -9.61 3.40 21.13
N VAL A 135 -8.60 3.51 21.97
CA VAL A 135 -8.04 4.75 22.50
C VAL A 135 -6.59 4.79 22.05
N SER A 136 -6.35 5.42 20.90
CA SER A 136 -5.07 5.37 20.21
C SER A 136 -4.72 6.67 19.51
N GLN A 137 -3.40 6.86 19.36
CA GLN A 137 -2.77 7.97 18.64
C GLN A 137 -3.32 8.18 17.24
N ASP A 138 -3.35 9.44 16.80
CA ASP A 138 -3.62 9.76 15.40
C ASP A 138 -2.48 9.26 14.49
N ASP A 139 -2.72 9.15 13.18
CA ASP A 139 -1.81 8.50 12.24
C ASP A 139 -0.62 9.40 11.84
N ASN A 140 0.28 9.65 12.79
CA ASN A 140 1.55 10.36 12.58
C ASN A 140 2.54 10.13 13.74
N THR A 141 3.80 10.47 13.51
CA THR A 141 4.91 10.33 14.48
C THR A 141 5.10 11.54 15.39
N GLN A 142 4.23 12.56 15.32
CA GLN A 142 4.45 13.88 15.91
C GLN A 142 3.82 13.98 17.32
N TYR A 143 4.31 13.16 18.24
CA TYR A 143 3.83 13.07 19.63
C TYR A 143 4.28 14.22 20.54
N CYS A 144 3.64 14.34 21.71
CA CYS A 144 3.91 15.40 22.68
C CYS A 144 5.26 15.21 23.39
N GLN A 145 6.09 16.25 23.38
CA GLN A 145 7.40 16.30 24.06
C GLN A 145 7.41 17.33 25.20
N CYS A 146 6.25 17.55 25.86
CA CYS A 146 6.22 18.38 27.05
C CYS A 146 6.96 17.70 28.22
N ALA A 147 7.41 18.48 29.20
CA ALA A 147 8.25 17.99 30.30
C ALA A 147 7.66 16.78 31.04
N GLN A 148 6.33 16.74 31.21
CA GLN A 148 5.64 15.62 31.86
C GLN A 148 5.61 14.36 31.00
N CYS A 149 5.32 14.49 29.69
CA CYS A 149 5.38 13.35 28.76
C CYS A 149 6.79 12.80 28.66
N GLU A 150 7.79 13.68 28.51
CA GLU A 150 9.19 13.31 28.36
C GLU A 150 9.74 12.59 29.59
N ALA A 151 9.31 12.99 30.80
CA ALA A 151 9.67 12.30 32.03
C ALA A 151 9.21 10.83 32.02
N ILE A 152 8.01 10.54 31.52
CA ILE A 152 7.50 9.17 31.37
C ILE A 152 8.28 8.44 30.28
N HIS A 153 8.48 9.08 29.12
CA HIS A 153 9.20 8.47 27.99
C HIS A 153 10.61 8.05 28.38
N THR A 154 11.32 8.90 29.13
CA THR A 154 12.66 8.63 29.65
C THR A 154 12.65 7.48 30.64
N ALA A 155 11.71 7.48 31.61
CA ALA A 155 11.63 6.43 32.64
C ALA A 155 11.31 5.04 32.04
N GLU A 156 10.48 5.02 31.00
CA GLU A 156 10.06 3.80 30.32
C GLU A 156 10.94 3.44 29.11
N GLU A 157 11.94 4.26 28.80
CA GLU A 157 12.81 4.14 27.62
C GLU A 157 12.02 3.99 26.29
N SER A 158 10.78 4.51 26.25
CA SER A 158 9.87 4.42 25.12
C SER A 158 8.76 5.47 25.20
N PRO A 159 8.41 6.15 24.08
CA PRO A 159 7.23 7.01 24.01
C PRO A 159 5.90 6.29 24.27
N ALA A 160 5.86 4.96 24.09
CA ALA A 160 4.72 4.12 24.47
C ALA A 160 4.36 4.25 25.94
N GLY A 161 5.31 4.63 26.81
CA GLY A 161 5.08 4.82 28.24
C GLY A 161 3.92 5.77 28.53
N SER A 162 3.86 6.93 27.86
CA SER A 162 2.73 7.86 28.07
C SER A 162 1.40 7.34 27.52
N MET A 163 1.44 6.53 26.45
CA MET A 163 0.25 5.91 25.87
C MET A 163 -0.32 4.88 26.84
N ILE A 164 0.50 3.95 27.32
CA ILE A 164 0.06 2.91 28.26
C ILE A 164 -0.36 3.51 29.60
N HIS A 165 0.35 4.52 30.10
CA HIS A 165 -0.09 5.24 31.29
C HIS A 165 -1.51 5.80 31.13
N PHE A 166 -1.79 6.48 30.02
CA PHE A 166 -3.10 7.07 29.74
C PHE A 166 -4.20 6.01 29.51
N VAL A 167 -3.91 5.01 28.69
CA VAL A 167 -4.85 3.93 28.34
C VAL A 167 -5.20 3.08 29.56
N ASN A 168 -4.24 2.78 30.44
CA ASN A 168 -4.52 2.07 31.68
C ASN A 168 -5.49 2.84 32.59
N ARG A 169 -5.37 4.17 32.65
CA ARG A 169 -6.35 5.00 33.40
C ARG A 169 -7.75 4.86 32.81
N ILE A 170 -7.89 4.91 31.48
CA ILE A 170 -9.18 4.72 30.81
C ILE A 170 -9.72 3.29 31.04
N ALA A 171 -8.87 2.28 30.91
CA ALA A 171 -9.26 0.88 31.04
C ALA A 171 -9.83 0.53 32.42
N ARG A 172 -9.32 1.16 33.49
CA ARG A 172 -9.85 1.02 34.86
C ARG A 172 -11.26 1.57 35.04
N GLU A 173 -11.64 2.59 34.27
CA GLU A 173 -13.00 3.16 34.29
C GLU A 173 -14.02 2.26 33.57
N PHE A 174 -13.56 1.37 32.67
CA PHE A 174 -14.41 0.51 31.85
C PHE A 174 -13.98 -0.98 31.92
N PRO A 175 -13.96 -1.62 33.11
CA PRO A 175 -13.37 -2.94 33.31
C PRO A 175 -14.09 -4.09 32.56
N THR A 176 -15.32 -3.87 32.09
CA THR A 176 -16.11 -4.85 31.33
C THR A 176 -15.92 -4.74 29.81
N LYS A 177 -15.18 -3.73 29.34
CA LYS A 177 -14.90 -3.49 27.93
C LYS A 177 -13.41 -3.66 27.68
N GLN A 178 -13.06 -4.08 26.46
CA GLN A 178 -11.67 -4.04 26.02
C GLN A 178 -11.32 -2.64 25.51
N ILE A 179 -10.23 -2.08 26.01
CA ILE A 179 -9.66 -0.82 25.51
C ILE A 179 -8.50 -1.16 24.60
N SER A 180 -8.69 -1.02 23.30
CA SER A 180 -7.64 -1.27 22.31
C SER A 180 -6.73 -0.05 22.18
N THR A 181 -5.43 -0.26 22.06
CA THR A 181 -4.48 0.81 21.69
C THR A 181 -3.43 0.31 20.72
N LEU A 182 -2.72 1.23 20.08
CA LEU A 182 -1.73 0.92 19.05
C LEU A 182 -0.32 0.90 19.65
N ALA A 183 0.41 -0.16 19.35
CA ALA A 183 1.87 -0.22 19.40
C ALA A 183 2.38 -0.05 17.96
N TYR A 184 2.36 1.21 17.50
CA TYR A 184 2.50 1.58 16.09
C TYR A 184 3.42 2.80 15.97
N GLN A 185 4.27 2.83 14.95
CA GLN A 185 5.22 3.94 14.73
C GLN A 185 5.99 4.30 16.03
N TYR A 186 5.72 5.48 16.61
CA TYR A 186 6.44 5.98 17.78
C TYR A 186 6.12 5.22 19.08
N THR A 187 5.05 4.43 19.13
CA THR A 187 4.68 3.58 20.27
C THR A 187 4.98 2.10 20.06
N ARG A 188 5.67 1.73 18.96
CA ARG A 188 5.97 0.33 18.63
C ARG A 188 6.83 -0.35 19.70
N LYS A 189 7.86 0.34 20.20
CA LYS A 189 8.73 -0.16 21.27
C LYS A 189 7.98 -0.26 22.59
N ALA A 190 7.93 -1.44 23.19
CA ALA A 190 7.29 -1.66 24.49
C ALA A 190 7.92 -0.77 25.59
N PRO A 191 7.12 -0.25 26.55
CA PRO A 191 7.66 0.43 27.72
C PRO A 191 8.41 -0.55 28.64
N LYS A 192 9.41 -0.06 29.37
CA LYS A 192 10.30 -0.88 30.19
C LYS A 192 9.60 -1.57 31.37
N ASN A 193 8.74 -0.85 32.10
CA ASN A 193 8.15 -1.32 33.36
C ASN A 193 6.62 -1.21 33.39
N LEU A 194 6.01 -0.37 32.54
CA LEU A 194 4.56 -0.22 32.50
C LEU A 194 3.88 -1.44 31.87
N VAL A 195 3.09 -2.14 32.68
CA VAL A 195 2.27 -3.28 32.26
C VAL A 195 0.88 -2.78 31.85
N PRO A 196 0.36 -3.14 30.66
CA PRO A 196 -1.02 -2.87 30.28
C PRO A 196 -2.03 -3.52 31.24
N GLU A 197 -3.16 -2.86 31.50
CA GLU A 197 -4.25 -3.50 32.28
C GLU A 197 -4.78 -4.76 31.57
N PRO A 198 -5.37 -5.75 32.29
CA PRO A 198 -5.82 -7.01 31.68
C PRO A 198 -6.84 -6.86 30.55
N ASN A 199 -7.64 -5.78 30.56
CA ASN A 199 -8.61 -5.46 29.51
C ASN A 199 -8.05 -4.51 28.43
N VAL A 200 -6.74 -4.23 28.42
CA VAL A 200 -6.09 -3.47 27.34
C VAL A 200 -5.63 -4.42 26.25
N LEU A 201 -6.12 -4.19 25.03
CA LEU A 201 -5.73 -4.94 23.84
C LEU A 201 -4.62 -4.18 23.09
N ILE A 202 -3.40 -4.71 23.10
CA ILE A 202 -2.28 -4.10 22.39
C ILE A 202 -2.32 -4.54 20.93
N THR A 203 -2.44 -3.59 20.00
CA THR A 203 -2.43 -3.85 18.56
C THR A 203 -1.09 -3.44 17.96
N LEU A 204 -0.27 -4.41 17.52
CA LEU A 204 0.95 -4.14 16.75
C LEU A 204 0.64 -4.20 15.24
N CYS A 205 1.26 -3.33 14.46
CA CYS A 205 1.15 -3.34 13.00
C CYS A 205 2.52 -3.52 12.37
N SER A 206 2.67 -4.46 11.43
CA SER A 206 3.96 -4.81 10.82
C SER A 206 4.33 -3.93 9.62
N ILE A 207 3.77 -2.72 9.50
CA ILE A 207 3.68 -1.96 8.22
C ILE A 207 5.03 -1.70 7.55
N GLU A 208 6.09 -1.52 8.34
CA GLU A 208 7.45 -1.21 7.89
C GLU A 208 8.26 -2.43 7.43
N CYS A 209 7.75 -3.64 7.64
CA CYS A 209 8.52 -4.85 7.42
C CYS A 209 8.67 -5.20 5.92
N ASP A 210 9.87 -5.65 5.57
CA ASP A 210 10.18 -6.28 4.28
C ASP A 210 9.39 -7.58 4.12
N ARG A 211 8.69 -7.74 2.99
CA ARG A 211 7.88 -8.92 2.66
C ARG A 211 8.62 -9.95 1.81
N SER A 212 9.90 -9.74 1.53
CA SER A 212 10.73 -10.67 0.75
C SER A 212 11.08 -11.95 1.52
N GLY A 213 10.87 -11.96 2.84
CA GLY A 213 11.08 -13.12 3.71
C GLY A 213 10.32 -13.00 5.03
N PRO A 214 10.43 -14.01 5.91
CA PRO A 214 9.75 -14.02 7.21
C PRO A 214 10.14 -12.83 8.10
N ILE A 215 9.18 -12.30 8.87
CA ILE A 215 9.40 -11.15 9.78
C ILE A 215 10.53 -11.43 10.76
N ALA A 216 10.64 -12.65 11.28
CA ALA A 216 11.71 -13.02 12.22
C ALA A 216 13.12 -12.81 11.65
N GLU A 217 13.28 -12.85 10.32
CA GLU A 217 14.55 -12.70 9.61
C GLU A 217 14.72 -11.31 9.00
N LYS A 218 13.67 -10.82 8.33
CA LYS A 218 13.70 -9.60 7.52
C LYS A 218 13.19 -8.35 8.24
N CYS A 219 12.60 -8.51 9.43
CA CYS A 219 12.11 -7.42 10.26
C CYS A 219 12.41 -7.69 11.76
N PRO A 220 13.69 -7.89 12.13
CA PRO A 220 14.07 -8.33 13.47
C PRO A 220 13.64 -7.35 14.57
N ASP A 221 13.58 -6.05 14.27
CA ASP A 221 13.11 -5.03 15.20
C ASP A 221 11.64 -5.24 15.58
N PHE A 222 10.76 -5.52 14.60
CA PHE A 222 9.36 -5.83 14.88
C PHE A 222 9.24 -7.13 15.67
N ALA A 223 10.02 -8.16 15.31
CA ALA A 223 10.01 -9.43 16.03
C ALA A 223 10.51 -9.26 17.49
N ALA A 224 11.45 -8.35 17.75
CA ALA A 224 11.88 -7.99 19.09
C ALA A 224 10.80 -7.23 19.86
N ASP A 225 10.15 -6.25 19.22
CA ASP A 225 9.04 -5.49 19.82
C ASP A 225 7.87 -6.41 20.18
N LEU A 226 7.50 -7.35 19.30
CA LEU A 226 6.46 -8.34 19.56
C LEU A 226 6.78 -9.21 20.78
N ARG A 227 8.01 -9.71 20.90
CA ARG A 227 8.46 -10.48 22.07
C ARG A 227 8.42 -9.62 23.35
N ALA A 228 8.82 -8.35 23.25
CA ALA A 228 8.80 -7.43 24.38
C ALA A 228 7.37 -7.14 24.87
N TRP A 229 6.42 -6.95 23.95
CA TRP A 229 5.00 -6.83 24.31
C TRP A 229 4.41 -8.13 24.87
N GLY A 230 4.76 -9.28 24.28
CA GLY A 230 4.34 -10.59 24.77
C GLY A 230 4.83 -10.90 26.19
N ALA A 231 5.96 -10.33 26.60
CA ALA A 231 6.44 -10.42 27.98
C ALA A 231 5.62 -9.57 28.98
N LEU A 232 4.84 -8.60 28.51
CA LEU A 232 4.02 -7.70 29.34
C LEU A 232 2.54 -8.09 29.37
N THR A 233 2.01 -8.75 28.34
CA THR A 233 0.58 -9.07 28.24
C THR A 233 0.30 -10.25 27.31
N ASP A 234 -0.76 -11.00 27.62
CA ASP A 234 -1.33 -12.05 26.77
C ASP A 234 -2.44 -11.53 25.83
N ASN A 235 -2.78 -10.24 25.91
CA ASN A 235 -3.89 -9.64 25.15
C ASN A 235 -3.36 -8.84 23.95
N ILE A 236 -2.86 -9.57 22.94
CA ILE A 236 -2.23 -9.01 21.75
C ILE A 236 -3.09 -9.25 20.51
N ARG A 237 -3.26 -8.18 19.74
CA ARG A 237 -3.74 -8.21 18.36
C ARG A 237 -2.60 -7.89 17.40
N ILE A 238 -2.50 -8.66 16.33
CA ILE A 238 -1.62 -8.35 15.19
C ILE A 238 -2.45 -7.82 14.05
N TRP A 239 -1.96 -6.73 13.47
CA TRP A 239 -2.37 -6.23 12.18
C TRP A 239 -1.20 -6.44 11.20
N ASP A 240 -1.25 -7.53 10.44
CA ASP A 240 -0.27 -7.86 9.41
C ASP A 240 -0.78 -7.50 8.01
N TYR A 241 0.11 -7.44 7.03
CA TYR A 241 -0.19 -6.93 5.68
C TYR A 241 0.31 -7.91 4.62
N THR A 242 -0.59 -8.36 3.75
CA THR A 242 -0.31 -9.47 2.82
C THR A 242 -0.47 -9.13 1.35
N THR A 243 -0.73 -7.87 1.01
CA THR A 243 -0.91 -7.40 -0.38
C THR A 243 -0.10 -6.15 -0.68
N GLN A 244 0.00 -5.80 -1.97
CA GLN A 244 0.61 -4.57 -2.46
C GLN A 244 -0.46 -3.48 -2.60
N PHE A 245 -0.53 -2.51 -1.68
CA PHE A 245 -1.67 -1.59 -1.57
C PHE A 245 -1.67 -0.46 -2.61
N THR A 246 -0.51 -0.08 -3.12
CA THR A 246 -0.35 0.88 -4.23
C THR A 246 -0.62 0.26 -5.59
N ASN A 247 -0.59 -1.07 -5.70
CA ASN A 247 -0.64 -1.81 -6.95
C ASN A 247 -1.24 -3.21 -6.71
N PHE A 248 -2.56 -3.31 -6.47
CA PHE A 248 -3.22 -4.58 -6.13
C PHE A 248 -2.96 -5.68 -7.15
N LEU A 249 -2.90 -5.32 -8.43
CA LEU A 249 -2.68 -6.27 -9.51
C LEU A 249 -1.19 -6.49 -9.82
N ALA A 250 -0.23 -5.96 -9.06
CA ALA A 250 1.19 -6.29 -9.29
C ALA A 250 1.58 -7.65 -8.68
N PRO A 251 2.56 -8.37 -9.25
CA PRO A 251 3.14 -9.55 -8.62
C PRO A 251 3.68 -9.22 -7.22
N PHE A 252 3.29 -10.00 -6.21
CA PHE A 252 3.67 -9.76 -4.82
C PHE A 252 4.05 -11.08 -4.12
N PRO A 253 5.27 -11.59 -4.38
CA PRO A 253 5.64 -12.97 -4.06
C PRO A 253 6.05 -13.17 -2.58
N ASN A 254 5.08 -13.03 -1.68
CA ASN A 254 5.25 -13.17 -0.23
C ASN A 254 4.42 -14.33 0.38
N LEU A 255 3.85 -15.23 -0.43
CA LEU A 255 3.01 -16.34 0.09
C LEU A 255 3.79 -17.25 1.06
N HIS A 256 5.08 -17.45 0.79
CA HIS A 256 5.98 -18.24 1.64
C HIS A 256 6.18 -17.66 3.06
N THR A 257 5.89 -16.37 3.25
CA THR A 257 6.06 -15.69 4.55
C THR A 257 4.89 -15.91 5.50
N LEU A 258 3.70 -16.29 4.99
CA LEU A 258 2.47 -16.38 5.77
C LEU A 258 2.59 -17.33 6.96
N GLN A 259 3.06 -18.56 6.72
CA GLN A 259 3.18 -19.58 7.77
C GLN A 259 4.17 -19.17 8.88
N PRO A 260 5.45 -18.86 8.59
CA PRO A 260 6.40 -18.51 9.64
C PRO A 260 6.02 -17.23 10.40
N ASN A 261 5.36 -16.26 9.76
CA ASN A 261 4.84 -15.07 10.43
C ASN A 261 3.71 -15.42 11.40
N LEU A 262 2.74 -16.24 10.98
CA LEU A 262 1.64 -16.68 11.84
C LEU A 262 2.12 -17.53 13.02
N GLN A 263 3.16 -18.35 12.82
CA GLN A 263 3.82 -19.08 13.91
C GLN A 263 4.49 -18.10 14.89
N LEU A 264 5.24 -17.11 14.40
CA LEU A 264 5.82 -16.06 15.24
C LEU A 264 4.75 -15.33 16.05
N PHE A 265 3.62 -14.97 15.46
CA PHE A 265 2.53 -14.27 16.15
C PHE A 265 1.91 -15.14 17.23
N ARG A 266 1.56 -16.39 16.91
CA ARG A 266 1.03 -17.38 17.85
C ARG A 266 1.97 -17.59 19.04
N ASP A 267 3.26 -17.78 18.76
CA ASP A 267 4.28 -18.08 19.78
C ASP A 267 4.61 -16.86 20.67
N ASN A 268 4.05 -15.69 20.35
CA ASN A 268 4.15 -14.46 21.14
C ASN A 268 2.78 -13.93 21.55
N HIS A 269 1.86 -14.84 21.90
CA HIS A 269 0.59 -14.54 22.57
C HIS A 269 -0.43 -13.74 21.73
N ALA A 270 -0.24 -13.62 20.42
CA ALA A 270 -1.26 -13.03 19.54
C ALA A 270 -2.44 -13.98 19.34
N THR A 271 -3.54 -13.72 20.03
CA THR A 271 -4.78 -14.50 19.91
C THR A 271 -5.77 -13.90 18.92
N TRP A 272 -5.53 -12.65 18.49
CA TRP A 272 -6.27 -11.97 17.44
C TRP A 272 -5.33 -11.57 16.32
N VAL A 273 -5.49 -12.17 15.14
CA VAL A 273 -4.72 -11.77 13.95
C VAL A 273 -5.65 -11.23 12.88
N PHE A 274 -5.35 -10.02 12.44
CA PHE A 274 -5.93 -9.35 11.29
C PHE A 274 -4.90 -9.35 10.17
N GLU A 275 -5.11 -10.23 9.20
CA GLU A 275 -4.33 -10.28 7.97
C GLU A 275 -4.96 -9.32 6.96
N GLN A 276 -4.37 -8.12 6.85
CA GLN A 276 -4.80 -7.13 5.87
C GLN A 276 -4.37 -7.56 4.47
N HIS A 277 -5.24 -8.38 3.88
CA HIS A 277 -5.32 -8.52 2.45
C HIS A 277 -6.04 -7.31 1.83
N SER A 278 -6.34 -7.33 0.54
CA SER A 278 -7.12 -6.30 -0.12
C SER A 278 -8.62 -6.59 0.02
N HIS A 279 -9.43 -5.57 0.33
CA HIS A 279 -10.89 -5.71 0.22
C HIS A 279 -11.28 -6.03 -1.23
N HIS A 280 -10.60 -5.40 -2.20
CA HIS A 280 -10.81 -5.61 -3.64
C HIS A 280 -9.91 -6.72 -4.19
N PRO A 281 -10.23 -7.33 -5.35
CA PRO A 281 -9.36 -8.32 -5.97
C PRO A 281 -7.94 -7.81 -6.20
N SER A 282 -6.96 -8.66 -5.92
CA SER A 282 -5.53 -8.41 -6.10
C SER A 282 -4.85 -9.64 -6.72
N GLU A 283 -3.53 -9.59 -6.87
CA GLU A 283 -2.73 -10.75 -7.27
C GLU A 283 -3.06 -11.99 -6.44
N LEU A 284 -3.34 -13.09 -7.15
CA LEU A 284 -3.67 -14.42 -6.60
C LEU A 284 -4.72 -14.39 -5.48
N PHE A 285 -5.69 -13.47 -5.58
CA PHE A 285 -6.69 -13.14 -4.54
C PHE A 285 -7.29 -14.36 -3.84
N ALA A 286 -7.88 -15.29 -4.59
CA ALA A 286 -8.55 -16.47 -4.04
C ALA A 286 -7.57 -17.42 -3.33
N LEU A 287 -6.40 -17.68 -3.92
CA LEU A 287 -5.37 -18.53 -3.32
C LEU A 287 -4.88 -17.94 -2.00
N ARG A 288 -4.57 -16.63 -1.99
CA ARG A 288 -4.06 -15.94 -0.81
C ARG A 288 -5.09 -15.92 0.32
N ALA A 289 -6.34 -15.60 0.01
CA ALA A 289 -7.44 -15.64 0.97
C ALA A 289 -7.64 -17.05 1.56
N TYR A 290 -7.62 -18.09 0.71
CA TYR A 290 -7.75 -19.48 1.14
C TYR A 290 -6.60 -19.93 2.02
N LEU A 291 -5.36 -19.71 1.58
CA LEU A 291 -4.14 -20.12 2.28
C LEU A 291 -4.05 -19.44 3.65
N THR A 292 -4.30 -18.13 3.69
CA THR A 292 -4.32 -17.36 4.94
C THR A 292 -5.38 -17.88 5.90
N ALA A 293 -6.60 -18.17 5.41
CA ALA A 293 -7.66 -18.72 6.24
C ALA A 293 -7.32 -20.12 6.80
N GLN A 294 -6.63 -20.97 6.02
CA GLN A 294 -6.17 -22.28 6.49
C GLN A 294 -5.08 -22.15 7.56
N LEU A 295 -4.08 -21.31 7.35
CA LEU A 295 -2.98 -21.12 8.28
C LEU A 295 -3.40 -20.40 9.57
N LEU A 296 -4.35 -19.47 9.50
CA LEU A 296 -4.93 -18.88 10.70
C LEU A 296 -5.66 -19.93 11.55
N TRP A 297 -6.30 -20.93 10.92
CA TRP A 297 -6.91 -22.05 11.66
C TRP A 297 -5.83 -22.94 12.28
N ASN A 298 -4.83 -23.35 11.51
CA ASN A 298 -3.71 -24.16 11.98
C ASN A 298 -2.37 -23.67 11.39
N PRO A 299 -1.58 -22.90 12.17
CA PRO A 299 -0.29 -22.40 11.71
C PRO A 299 0.74 -23.51 11.42
N ASP A 300 0.55 -24.72 11.93
CA ASP A 300 1.44 -25.87 11.71
C ASP A 300 0.94 -26.83 10.60
N ALA A 301 -0.03 -26.40 9.79
CA ALA A 301 -0.47 -27.18 8.64
C ALA A 301 0.68 -27.39 7.63
N ASP A 302 0.60 -28.47 6.85
CA ASP A 302 1.47 -28.64 5.68
C ASP A 302 1.05 -27.62 4.60
N VAL A 303 1.75 -26.48 4.58
CA VAL A 303 1.42 -25.34 3.72
C VAL A 303 1.50 -25.69 2.23
N GLU A 304 2.43 -26.57 1.87
CA GLU A 304 2.60 -27.04 0.49
C GLU A 304 1.42 -27.92 0.10
N ALA A 305 1.03 -28.90 0.94
CA ALA A 305 -0.15 -29.71 0.69
C ALA A 305 -1.44 -28.87 0.59
N VAL A 306 -1.59 -27.84 1.44
CA VAL A 306 -2.74 -26.93 1.40
C VAL A 306 -2.77 -26.13 0.08
N ARG A 307 -1.62 -25.61 -0.36
CA ARG A 307 -1.49 -24.90 -1.64
C ARG A 307 -1.79 -25.83 -2.81
N ASP A 308 -1.28 -27.06 -2.77
CA ASP A 308 -1.43 -28.06 -3.82
C ASP A 308 -2.88 -28.49 -4.02
N ASP A 309 -3.59 -28.72 -2.91
CA ASP A 309 -5.01 -29.03 -2.91
C ASP A 309 -5.83 -27.87 -3.50
N PHE A 310 -5.51 -26.61 -3.15
CA PHE A 310 -6.15 -25.43 -3.76
C PHE A 310 -5.87 -25.34 -5.25
N LEU A 311 -4.61 -25.38 -5.67
CA LEU A 311 -4.24 -25.18 -7.07
C LEU A 311 -4.90 -26.24 -7.95
N THR A 312 -4.85 -27.50 -7.52
CA THR A 312 -5.47 -28.63 -8.25
C THR A 312 -7.00 -28.50 -8.29
N GLY A 313 -7.63 -28.09 -7.19
CA GLY A 313 -9.09 -27.98 -7.13
C GLY A 313 -9.67 -26.72 -7.78
N TYR A 314 -8.89 -25.64 -7.86
CA TYR A 314 -9.35 -24.33 -8.34
C TYR A 314 -8.99 -24.08 -9.82
N TYR A 315 -7.78 -24.47 -10.23
CA TYR A 315 -7.26 -24.30 -11.61
C TYR A 315 -7.24 -25.60 -12.44
N GLU A 316 -7.54 -26.75 -11.84
CA GLU A 316 -7.61 -28.06 -12.53
C GLU A 316 -6.34 -28.35 -13.34
N GLU A 317 -6.46 -28.67 -14.64
CA GLU A 317 -5.31 -29.01 -15.49
C GLU A 317 -4.34 -27.85 -15.72
N ALA A 318 -4.74 -26.60 -15.44
CA ALA A 318 -3.85 -25.44 -15.46
C ALA A 318 -2.98 -25.32 -14.19
N ALA A 319 -3.27 -26.10 -13.13
CA ALA A 319 -2.57 -26.01 -11.84
C ALA A 319 -1.03 -26.12 -11.93
N PRO A 320 -0.42 -27.01 -12.76
CA PRO A 320 1.03 -27.11 -12.85
C PRO A 320 1.71 -25.82 -13.34
N TYR A 321 1.05 -25.07 -14.24
CA TYR A 321 1.59 -23.83 -14.80
C TYR A 321 1.49 -22.66 -13.81
N VAL A 322 0.34 -22.53 -13.13
CA VAL A 322 0.16 -21.52 -12.07
C VAL A 322 1.12 -21.78 -10.91
N ARG A 323 1.33 -23.05 -10.54
CA ARG A 323 2.37 -23.46 -9.59
C ARG A 323 3.75 -23.01 -10.04
N ALA A 324 4.14 -23.33 -11.28
CA ALA A 324 5.46 -22.99 -11.79
C ALA A 324 5.71 -21.47 -11.78
N TYR A 325 4.68 -20.67 -12.05
CA TYR A 325 4.75 -19.21 -11.90
C TYR A 325 5.03 -18.82 -10.45
N ILE A 326 4.21 -19.30 -9.50
CA ILE A 326 4.35 -19.00 -8.07
C ILE A 326 5.74 -19.39 -7.58
N GLU A 327 6.19 -20.62 -7.85
CA GLU A 327 7.48 -21.11 -7.40
C GLU A 327 8.63 -20.30 -8.00
N ARG A 328 8.55 -19.97 -9.30
CA ARG A 328 9.61 -19.20 -9.95
C ARG A 328 9.67 -17.78 -9.44
N VAL A 329 8.55 -17.05 -9.36
CA VAL A 329 8.57 -15.64 -8.93
C VAL A 329 9.09 -15.49 -7.50
N HIS A 330 8.77 -16.45 -6.62
CA HIS A 330 9.31 -16.50 -5.26
C HIS A 330 10.80 -16.84 -5.24
N ALA A 331 11.24 -17.80 -6.05
CA ALA A 331 12.66 -18.17 -6.13
C ALA A 331 13.54 -17.04 -6.68
N GLU A 332 13.06 -16.30 -7.69
CA GLU A 332 13.78 -15.17 -8.26
C GLU A 332 13.89 -14.01 -7.28
N LEU A 333 12.84 -13.72 -6.48
CA LEU A 333 12.94 -12.73 -5.40
C LEU A 333 13.91 -13.20 -4.31
N ALA A 334 13.84 -14.47 -3.89
CA ALA A 334 14.72 -15.00 -2.86
C ALA A 334 16.21 -15.00 -3.27
N ALA A 335 16.49 -15.08 -4.57
CA ALA A 335 17.85 -14.97 -5.11
C ALA A 335 18.43 -13.54 -4.99
N ASP A 336 17.58 -12.52 -4.91
CA ASP A 336 17.97 -11.13 -4.69
C ASP A 336 17.78 -10.72 -3.23
N SER A 337 18.72 -11.14 -2.38
CA SER A 337 18.67 -10.91 -0.94
C SER A 337 18.62 -9.43 -0.52
N ALA A 338 19.04 -8.52 -1.41
CA ALA A 338 19.04 -7.07 -1.17
C ALA A 338 17.71 -6.40 -1.51
N PHE A 339 16.83 -7.09 -2.25
CA PHE A 339 15.53 -6.55 -2.60
C PHE A 339 14.64 -6.39 -1.36
N PHE A 340 14.08 -5.19 -1.21
CA PHE A 340 13.12 -4.87 -0.15
C PHE A 340 11.71 -4.86 -0.74
N LEU A 341 10.93 -5.92 -0.49
CA LEU A 341 9.57 -6.05 -1.01
C LEU A 341 8.60 -5.29 -0.09
N PHE A 342 8.29 -4.05 -0.46
CA PHE A 342 7.44 -3.17 0.35
C PHE A 342 5.97 -3.23 -0.07
N LEU A 343 5.05 -3.09 0.90
CA LEU A 343 3.59 -3.07 0.69
C LEU A 343 3.04 -1.77 0.07
N TYR A 344 3.88 -0.75 -0.06
CA TYR A 344 3.65 0.46 -0.84
C TYR A 344 4.69 0.62 -1.96
N GLY A 345 5.14 -0.51 -2.52
CA GLY A 345 6.11 -0.55 -3.61
C GLY A 345 5.47 -0.38 -4.98
N ASP A 346 6.31 -0.54 -5.99
CA ASP A 346 5.94 -0.44 -7.39
C ASP A 346 6.59 -1.56 -8.21
N PRO A 347 5.88 -2.17 -9.20
CA PRO A 347 6.48 -3.21 -10.04
C PRO A 347 7.76 -2.75 -10.75
N SER A 348 7.91 -1.45 -11.02
CA SER A 348 9.12 -0.91 -11.64
C SER A 348 10.40 -1.16 -10.86
N GLN A 349 10.31 -1.24 -9.52
CA GLN A 349 11.45 -1.57 -8.67
C GLN A 349 11.96 -2.99 -8.94
N GLY A 350 11.07 -3.92 -9.34
CA GLY A 350 11.41 -5.32 -9.58
C GLY A 350 11.99 -5.63 -10.96
N PHE A 351 12.04 -4.66 -11.89
CA PHE A 351 12.45 -4.90 -13.29
C PHE A 351 13.93 -5.26 -13.48
N GLU A 352 14.76 -5.08 -12.47
CA GLU A 352 16.15 -5.56 -12.47
C GLU A 352 16.33 -6.83 -11.60
N SER A 353 15.24 -7.37 -11.05
CA SER A 353 15.21 -8.48 -10.08
C SER A 353 14.23 -9.59 -10.53
N PHE A 354 13.20 -9.89 -9.71
CA PHE A 354 12.19 -10.93 -9.98
C PHE A 354 11.22 -10.61 -11.12
N LEU A 355 11.15 -9.35 -11.58
CA LEU A 355 10.36 -8.92 -12.74
C LEU A 355 11.25 -8.53 -13.93
N ARG A 356 12.48 -9.02 -14.00
CA ARG A 356 13.34 -8.74 -15.16
C ARG A 356 12.73 -9.26 -16.47
N PRO A 357 13.04 -8.65 -17.63
CA PRO A 357 12.35 -8.94 -18.90
C PRO A 357 12.31 -10.43 -19.26
N GLN A 358 13.40 -11.15 -19.01
CA GLN A 358 13.50 -12.59 -19.26
C GLN A 358 12.51 -13.40 -18.42
N MET A 359 12.29 -12.99 -17.17
CA MET A 359 11.34 -13.63 -16.26
C MET A 359 9.91 -13.27 -16.59
N LEU A 360 9.62 -12.01 -16.91
CA LEU A 360 8.28 -11.61 -17.37
C LEU A 360 7.85 -12.39 -18.62
N ALA A 361 8.74 -12.56 -19.60
CA ALA A 361 8.48 -13.38 -20.78
C ALA A 361 8.21 -14.85 -20.42
N TYR A 362 8.96 -15.41 -19.48
CA TYR A 362 8.74 -16.77 -19.00
C TYR A 362 7.40 -16.91 -18.27
N TYR A 363 7.04 -15.96 -17.40
CA TYR A 363 5.76 -15.96 -16.69
C TYR A 363 4.59 -15.85 -17.67
N ASP A 364 4.71 -15.01 -18.69
CA ASP A 364 3.70 -14.87 -19.74
C ASP A 364 3.49 -16.19 -20.48
N SER A 365 4.58 -16.90 -20.83
CA SER A 365 4.49 -18.20 -21.50
C SER A 365 3.83 -19.29 -20.64
N LEU A 366 4.02 -19.25 -19.31
CA LEU A 366 3.37 -20.20 -18.41
C LEU A 366 1.86 -20.00 -18.43
N TYR A 367 1.39 -18.75 -18.48
CA TYR A 367 -0.03 -18.46 -18.56
C TYR A 367 -0.62 -18.74 -19.95
N ASP A 368 0.15 -18.58 -21.03
CA ASP A 368 -0.29 -19.02 -22.36
C ASP A 368 -0.58 -20.53 -22.40
N GLU A 369 0.34 -21.34 -21.88
CA GLU A 369 0.16 -22.80 -21.79
C GLU A 369 -1.00 -23.18 -20.85
N ALA A 370 -1.15 -22.46 -19.74
CA ALA A 370 -2.25 -22.64 -18.80
C ALA A 370 -3.61 -22.38 -19.48
N GLU A 371 -3.77 -21.24 -20.15
CA GLU A 371 -4.99 -20.88 -20.87
C GLU A 371 -5.30 -21.88 -21.99
N GLN A 372 -4.29 -22.30 -22.75
CA GLN A 372 -4.47 -23.29 -23.81
C GLN A 372 -4.98 -24.63 -23.26
N THR A 373 -4.44 -25.08 -22.13
CA THR A 373 -4.79 -26.36 -21.50
C THR A 373 -6.25 -26.41 -21.08
N VAL A 374 -6.81 -25.29 -20.61
CA VAL A 374 -8.20 -25.20 -20.13
C VAL A 374 -9.12 -24.42 -21.07
N ALA A 375 -8.73 -24.21 -22.33
CA ALA A 375 -9.48 -23.38 -23.30
C ALA A 375 -10.93 -23.83 -23.50
N ALA A 376 -11.21 -25.12 -23.33
CA ALA A 376 -12.56 -25.70 -23.44
C ALA A 376 -13.40 -25.59 -22.14
N LYS A 377 -12.86 -25.00 -21.06
CA LYS A 377 -13.50 -24.84 -19.76
C LYS A 377 -13.60 -23.35 -19.39
N PRO A 378 -14.65 -22.64 -19.82
CA PRO A 378 -14.73 -21.18 -19.69
C PRO A 378 -14.55 -20.66 -18.26
N GLU A 379 -15.12 -21.34 -17.26
CA GLU A 379 -14.99 -20.95 -15.85
C GLU A 379 -13.56 -21.09 -15.32
N ILE A 380 -12.83 -22.14 -15.73
CA ILE A 380 -11.44 -22.36 -15.33
C ILE A 380 -10.52 -21.41 -16.09
N LEU A 381 -10.77 -21.21 -17.39
CA LEU A 381 -10.06 -20.24 -18.22
C LEU A 381 -10.16 -18.82 -17.65
N GLN A 382 -11.33 -18.42 -17.18
CA GLN A 382 -11.53 -17.11 -16.54
C GLN A 382 -10.67 -16.97 -15.28
N ARG A 383 -10.60 -17.99 -14.42
CA ARG A 383 -9.72 -17.97 -13.22
C ARG A 383 -8.24 -17.87 -13.60
N VAL A 384 -7.81 -18.58 -14.64
CA VAL A 384 -6.42 -18.52 -15.14
C VAL A 384 -6.10 -17.10 -15.64
N ARG A 385 -7.02 -16.47 -16.38
CA ARG A 385 -6.87 -15.08 -16.86
C ARG A 385 -6.83 -14.08 -15.71
N GLU A 386 -7.67 -14.24 -14.69
CA GLU A 386 -7.62 -13.42 -13.48
C GLU A 386 -6.27 -13.54 -12.76
N ALA A 387 -5.70 -14.74 -12.68
CA ALA A 387 -4.37 -14.93 -12.13
C ALA A 387 -3.27 -14.32 -13.01
N ARG A 388 -3.42 -14.34 -14.34
CA ARG A 388 -2.49 -13.74 -15.32
C ARG A 388 -2.41 -12.21 -15.21
N LEU A 389 -3.45 -11.54 -14.70
CA LEU A 389 -3.52 -10.07 -14.61
C LEU A 389 -2.25 -9.45 -14.01
N SER A 390 -1.60 -10.15 -13.07
CA SER A 390 -0.37 -9.61 -12.47
C SER A 390 0.83 -9.57 -13.40
N VAL A 391 0.96 -10.58 -14.26
CA VAL A 391 1.98 -10.60 -15.31
C VAL A 391 1.64 -9.57 -16.39
N ASP A 392 0.38 -9.45 -16.78
CA ASP A 392 -0.07 -8.45 -17.74
C ASP A 392 0.18 -7.02 -17.24
N TYR A 393 -0.15 -6.73 -15.99
CA TYR A 393 0.09 -5.44 -15.39
C TYR A 393 1.60 -5.12 -15.33
N ALA A 394 2.43 -6.06 -14.89
CA ALA A 394 3.88 -5.85 -14.83
C ALA A 394 4.50 -5.62 -16.23
N LEU A 395 4.02 -6.33 -17.25
CA LEU A 395 4.47 -6.14 -18.64
C LEU A 395 4.03 -4.79 -19.21
N LEU A 396 2.80 -4.34 -18.92
CA LEU A 396 2.34 -3.00 -19.28
C LEU A 396 3.17 -1.91 -18.58
N GLU A 397 3.43 -2.03 -17.28
CA GLU A 397 4.30 -1.08 -16.57
C GLU A 397 5.73 -1.09 -17.12
N HIS A 398 6.26 -2.26 -17.50
CA HIS A 398 7.59 -2.38 -18.10
C HIS A 398 7.65 -1.66 -19.46
N SER A 399 6.64 -1.83 -20.31
CA SER A 399 6.58 -1.19 -21.64
C SER A 399 6.61 0.33 -21.59
N LYS A 400 6.19 0.97 -20.48
CA LYS A 400 6.27 2.44 -20.32
C LYS A 400 7.69 2.99 -20.37
N ARG A 401 8.72 2.18 -20.05
CA ARG A 401 10.14 2.59 -20.12
C ARG A 401 10.62 2.81 -21.56
N HIS A 402 9.98 2.16 -22.53
CA HIS A 402 10.40 2.17 -23.93
C HIS A 402 9.22 2.35 -24.89
N LEU A 403 8.17 3.05 -24.45
CA LEU A 403 6.87 3.07 -25.12
C LEU A 403 6.94 3.65 -26.54
N ALA A 404 7.78 4.65 -26.76
CA ALA A 404 7.99 5.21 -28.09
C ALA A 404 8.55 4.16 -29.07
N ALA A 405 9.47 3.30 -28.61
CA ALA A 405 10.03 2.21 -29.42
C ALA A 405 8.99 1.11 -29.67
N GLU A 406 8.19 0.75 -28.65
CA GLU A 406 7.09 -0.21 -28.76
C GLU A 406 6.01 0.23 -29.75
N VAL A 407 5.69 1.54 -29.79
CA VAL A 407 4.72 2.09 -30.76
C VAL A 407 5.28 2.06 -32.18
N GLN A 408 6.58 2.31 -32.36
CA GLN A 408 7.22 2.33 -33.68
C GLN A 408 7.50 0.92 -34.21
N ASN A 409 7.91 0.00 -33.36
CA ASN A 409 8.29 -1.38 -33.68
C ASN A 409 7.63 -2.36 -32.72
N PRO A 410 6.32 -2.61 -32.87
CA PRO A 410 5.61 -3.53 -31.99
C PRO A 410 6.17 -4.95 -32.12
N GLY A 411 6.40 -5.62 -30.99
CA GLY A 411 6.80 -7.03 -30.94
C GLY A 411 5.66 -8.01 -31.25
N ASP A 412 5.89 -9.30 -30.97
CA ASP A 412 4.95 -10.40 -31.27
C ASP A 412 3.60 -10.27 -30.55
N PHE A 413 3.55 -9.63 -29.37
CA PHE A 413 2.32 -9.29 -28.67
C PHE A 413 2.30 -7.80 -28.31
N PRO A 414 1.69 -6.96 -29.17
CA PRO A 414 1.68 -5.51 -29.02
C PRO A 414 1.09 -5.04 -27.69
N VAL A 415 1.58 -3.88 -27.22
CA VAL A 415 1.09 -3.23 -25.98
C VAL A 415 -0.42 -2.98 -26.04
N GLN A 416 -0.96 -2.60 -27.21
CA GLN A 416 -2.40 -2.38 -27.38
C GLN A 416 -3.22 -3.66 -27.18
N ASP A 417 -2.72 -4.81 -27.64
CA ASP A 417 -3.41 -6.09 -27.50
C ASP A 417 -3.38 -6.57 -26.04
N ARG A 418 -2.26 -6.36 -25.34
CA ARG A 418 -2.16 -6.61 -23.90
C ARG A 418 -3.10 -5.72 -23.10
N LEU A 419 -3.17 -4.44 -23.45
CA LEU A 419 -4.07 -3.49 -22.79
C LEU A 419 -5.54 -3.86 -23.02
N ALA A 420 -5.90 -4.32 -24.22
CA ALA A 420 -7.24 -4.82 -24.53
C ALA A 420 -7.58 -6.10 -23.75
N ARG A 421 -6.65 -7.06 -23.65
CA ARG A 421 -6.83 -8.26 -22.82
C ARG A 421 -7.01 -7.89 -21.35
N PHE A 422 -6.16 -7.02 -20.82
CA PHE A 422 -6.23 -6.55 -19.44
C PHE A 422 -7.59 -5.89 -19.14
N ALA A 423 -8.07 -5.03 -20.04
CA ALA A 423 -9.38 -4.40 -19.93
C ALA A 423 -10.53 -5.44 -19.94
N GLN A 424 -10.50 -6.39 -20.87
CA GLN A 424 -11.52 -7.43 -20.98
C GLN A 424 -11.55 -8.32 -19.73
N THR A 425 -10.40 -8.74 -19.22
CA THR A 425 -10.31 -9.62 -18.05
C THR A 425 -10.75 -8.91 -16.77
N THR A 426 -10.33 -7.65 -16.57
CA THR A 426 -10.76 -6.86 -15.41
C THR A 426 -12.26 -6.57 -15.42
N GLU A 427 -12.84 -6.26 -16.59
CA GLU A 427 -14.28 -6.09 -16.75
C GLU A 427 -15.04 -7.40 -16.43
N ALA A 428 -14.61 -8.52 -17.03
CA ALA A 428 -15.25 -9.83 -16.81
C ALA A 428 -15.21 -10.29 -15.35
N ALA A 429 -14.14 -9.95 -14.63
CA ALA A 429 -13.95 -10.30 -13.21
C ALA A 429 -14.57 -9.27 -12.23
N GLY A 430 -15.16 -8.18 -12.73
CA GLY A 430 -15.69 -7.10 -11.90
C GLY A 430 -14.62 -6.43 -11.02
N ILE A 431 -13.40 -6.30 -11.56
CA ILE A 431 -12.27 -5.63 -10.91
C ILE A 431 -12.28 -4.18 -11.34
N THR A 432 -12.48 -3.26 -10.39
CA THR A 432 -12.67 -1.84 -10.69
C THR A 432 -11.57 -0.95 -10.14
N LEU A 433 -10.74 -1.43 -9.21
CA LEU A 433 -9.71 -0.65 -8.54
C LEU A 433 -8.32 -1.26 -8.75
N MET A 434 -7.34 -0.38 -8.91
CA MET A 434 -5.92 -0.70 -9.04
C MET A 434 -5.18 -0.59 -7.70
N ASN A 435 -5.69 0.21 -6.76
CA ASN A 435 -5.05 0.45 -5.45
C ASN A 435 -6.03 0.88 -4.36
N GLU A 436 -5.55 0.99 -3.11
CA GLU A 436 -6.38 1.37 -1.97
C GLU A 436 -6.83 2.83 -1.95
N MET A 437 -6.15 3.68 -2.73
CA MET A 437 -6.44 5.12 -2.86
C MET A 437 -7.58 5.41 -3.85
N ARG A 438 -8.31 4.38 -4.27
CA ARG A 438 -9.45 4.44 -5.21
C ARG A 438 -9.07 4.82 -6.64
N TYR A 439 -7.81 4.60 -7.05
CA TYR A 439 -7.45 4.66 -8.46
C TYR A 439 -8.11 3.51 -9.20
N SER A 440 -8.91 3.84 -10.21
CA SER A 440 -9.74 2.85 -10.92
C SER A 440 -9.04 2.23 -12.12
N VAL A 441 -9.50 1.04 -12.51
CA VAL A 441 -9.06 0.39 -13.77
C VAL A 441 -9.37 1.28 -14.97
N ALA A 442 -10.52 1.97 -14.97
CA ALA A 442 -10.90 2.88 -16.05
C ALA A 442 -9.92 4.06 -16.18
N GLU A 443 -9.55 4.70 -15.05
CA GLU A 443 -8.53 5.75 -15.04
C GLU A 443 -7.17 5.23 -15.50
N TYR A 444 -6.80 4.02 -15.10
CA TYR A 444 -5.56 3.39 -15.58
C TYR A 444 -5.54 3.19 -17.09
N LEU A 445 -6.60 2.63 -17.66
CA LEU A 445 -6.72 2.41 -19.10
C LEU A 445 -6.70 3.74 -19.88
N ASP A 446 -7.43 4.74 -19.41
CA ASP A 446 -7.48 6.07 -20.03
C ASP A 446 -6.10 6.76 -19.99
N LEU A 447 -5.45 6.79 -18.83
CA LEU A 447 -4.10 7.33 -18.69
C LEU A 447 -3.11 6.60 -19.60
N TYR A 448 -3.17 5.26 -19.66
CA TYR A 448 -2.27 4.48 -20.51
C TYR A 448 -2.47 4.81 -22.00
N GLN A 449 -3.73 4.94 -22.46
CA GLN A 449 -4.03 5.34 -23.83
C GLN A 449 -3.53 6.75 -24.14
N GLN A 450 -3.66 7.70 -23.21
CA GLN A 450 -3.10 9.04 -23.36
C GLN A 450 -1.57 9.00 -23.45
N THR A 451 -0.90 8.18 -22.64
CA THR A 451 0.55 8.00 -22.70
C THR A 451 0.99 7.38 -24.02
N LEU A 452 0.27 6.39 -24.56
CA LEU A 452 0.51 5.84 -25.91
C LEU A 452 0.41 6.93 -26.98
N ALA A 453 -0.63 7.77 -26.92
CA ALA A 453 -0.82 8.86 -27.87
C ALA A 453 0.26 9.95 -27.75
N ARG A 454 0.82 10.19 -26.56
CA ARG A 454 1.96 11.08 -26.34
C ARG A 454 3.24 10.49 -26.91
N ALA A 455 3.54 9.24 -26.58
CA ALA A 455 4.73 8.50 -27.03
C ALA A 455 4.79 8.33 -28.56
N ALA A 456 3.64 8.31 -29.24
CA ALA A 456 3.56 8.26 -30.70
C ALA A 456 4.05 9.54 -31.40
N LYS A 457 4.12 10.67 -30.68
CA LYS A 457 4.53 11.94 -31.25
C LYS A 457 6.03 12.19 -30.97
N PRO A 458 6.78 12.80 -31.91
CA PRO A 458 8.19 13.10 -31.69
C PRO A 458 8.38 14.10 -30.53
N ASN A 459 9.45 13.92 -29.76
CA ASN A 459 9.94 14.83 -28.74
C ASN A 459 11.39 15.20 -29.06
N LEU A 460 11.68 16.48 -29.29
CA LEU A 460 13.01 16.99 -29.61
C LEU A 460 13.99 16.88 -28.43
N ALA A 461 13.47 16.77 -27.20
CA ALA A 461 14.27 16.64 -25.99
C ALA A 461 14.66 15.18 -25.67
N THR A 462 14.10 14.17 -26.32
CA THR A 462 14.41 12.76 -26.01
C THR A 462 15.90 12.46 -26.17
N GLY A 463 16.50 11.90 -25.12
CA GLY A 463 17.92 11.57 -25.01
C GLY A 463 18.85 12.78 -24.87
N LYS A 464 18.32 14.00 -24.73
CA LYS A 464 19.13 15.22 -24.68
C LYS A 464 19.69 15.48 -23.28
N PRO A 465 20.88 16.10 -23.16
CA PRO A 465 21.47 16.39 -21.86
C PRO A 465 20.64 17.34 -21.00
N VAL A 466 20.50 16.99 -19.72
CA VAL A 466 19.81 17.80 -18.70
C VAL A 466 20.80 18.30 -17.66
N ARG A 467 20.71 19.59 -17.31
CA ARG A 467 21.43 20.21 -16.20
C ARG A 467 20.45 20.77 -15.19
N LEU A 468 20.48 20.26 -13.97
CA LEU A 468 19.69 20.78 -12.86
C LEU A 468 20.35 22.02 -12.25
N LEU A 469 19.53 23.00 -11.86
CA LEU A 469 19.95 24.17 -11.09
C LEU A 469 19.58 24.03 -9.60
N THR A 470 18.62 23.15 -9.30
CA THR A 470 18.22 22.74 -7.95
C THR A 470 18.53 21.25 -7.77
N GLN A 471 18.90 20.84 -6.55
CA GLN A 471 19.24 19.45 -6.29
C GLN A 471 17.97 18.59 -6.10
N PRO A 472 17.81 17.47 -6.83
CA PRO A 472 16.74 16.51 -6.59
C PRO A 472 17.04 15.68 -5.34
N LYS A 473 16.08 14.88 -4.88
CA LYS A 473 16.28 13.97 -3.74
C LYS A 473 15.61 12.62 -3.98
N LYS A 474 16.29 11.55 -3.56
CA LYS A 474 15.79 10.20 -3.26
C LYS A 474 15.26 9.37 -4.45
N TYR A 475 14.59 9.98 -5.42
CA TYR A 475 13.84 9.27 -6.46
C TYR A 475 14.54 9.36 -7.81
N ALA A 476 14.29 8.36 -8.66
CA ALA A 476 14.91 8.19 -9.98
C ALA A 476 16.44 8.31 -9.94
N ASP A 477 17.07 7.74 -8.90
CA ASP A 477 18.51 7.82 -8.62
C ASP A 477 19.10 9.23 -8.65
N GLU A 478 18.24 10.25 -8.46
CA GLU A 478 18.60 11.67 -8.58
C GLU A 478 19.17 12.04 -9.96
N ASP A 479 18.90 11.23 -11.00
CA ASP A 479 19.42 11.41 -12.35
C ASP A 479 18.66 12.50 -13.11
N PRO A 480 19.33 13.60 -13.54
CA PRO A 480 18.71 14.61 -14.40
C PRO A 480 18.11 14.04 -15.69
N GLN A 481 18.65 12.95 -16.21
CA GLN A 481 18.26 12.38 -17.50
C GLN A 481 16.80 11.89 -17.51
N THR A 482 16.21 11.59 -16.35
CA THR A 482 14.78 11.24 -16.18
C THR A 482 13.82 12.25 -16.79
N LEU A 483 14.22 13.51 -16.94
CA LEU A 483 13.36 14.53 -17.59
C LEU A 483 13.32 14.40 -19.13
N THR A 484 14.09 13.49 -19.72
CA THR A 484 14.28 13.38 -21.18
C THR A 484 14.63 11.96 -21.64
N ASP A 485 14.48 10.96 -20.79
CA ASP A 485 14.88 9.58 -21.11
C ASP A 485 13.89 8.86 -22.03
N GLY A 486 12.74 9.47 -22.32
CA GLY A 486 11.67 8.89 -23.13
C GLY A 486 10.85 7.83 -22.37
N ALA A 487 11.11 7.65 -21.08
CA ALA A 487 10.27 6.87 -20.18
C ALA A 487 9.22 7.80 -19.56
N PHE A 488 8.00 7.28 -19.37
CA PHE A 488 6.90 8.08 -18.85
C PHE A 488 6.63 7.75 -17.39
N GLY A 489 6.43 8.78 -16.59
CA GLY A 489 6.01 8.66 -15.20
C GLY A 489 4.65 7.95 -15.09
N SER A 490 4.47 7.14 -14.05
CA SER A 490 3.18 6.50 -13.76
C SER A 490 2.41 7.24 -12.67
N SER A 491 1.24 6.75 -12.27
CA SER A 491 0.52 7.25 -11.09
C SER A 491 1.26 6.99 -9.76
N SER A 492 2.45 6.40 -9.79
CA SER A 492 3.30 6.08 -8.64
C SER A 492 4.58 6.90 -8.71
N PHE A 493 4.95 7.57 -7.62
CA PHE A 493 6.18 8.38 -7.53
C PHE A 493 7.48 7.54 -7.58
N TYR A 494 7.39 6.21 -7.58
CA TYR A 494 8.53 5.31 -7.77
C TYR A 494 8.84 5.04 -9.25
N ALA A 495 7.89 5.29 -10.16
CA ALA A 495 8.01 4.96 -11.57
C ALA A 495 8.31 6.22 -12.39
N ASN A 496 9.59 6.48 -12.62
CA ASN A 496 10.13 7.54 -13.50
C ASN A 496 9.75 8.99 -13.14
N TRP A 497 9.90 9.38 -11.88
CA TRP A 497 9.69 10.76 -11.44
C TRP A 497 10.91 11.34 -10.73
N LEU A 498 11.37 12.52 -11.15
CA LEU A 498 12.45 13.25 -10.49
C LEU A 498 11.87 14.16 -9.40
N GLY A 499 12.24 13.91 -8.13
CA GLY A 499 11.64 14.55 -6.95
C GLY A 499 12.46 15.67 -6.33
N PHE A 500 11.79 16.74 -5.89
CA PHE A 500 12.39 17.91 -5.23
C PHE A 500 11.61 18.25 -3.95
N GLU A 501 12.26 18.23 -2.78
CA GLU A 501 11.61 18.44 -1.48
C GLU A 501 11.98 19.79 -0.85
N GLY A 502 10.96 20.58 -0.52
CA GLY A 502 11.12 21.87 0.17
C GLY A 502 11.83 22.94 -0.66
N THR A 503 11.90 22.76 -1.98
CA THR A 503 12.53 23.68 -2.94
C THR A 503 11.72 23.74 -4.22
N HIS A 504 11.95 24.78 -5.02
CA HIS A 504 11.47 24.83 -6.40
C HIS A 504 12.27 23.85 -7.29
N LEU A 505 11.70 23.49 -8.45
CA LEU A 505 12.39 22.72 -9.48
C LEU A 505 12.91 23.69 -10.54
N GLU A 506 14.20 23.64 -10.83
CA GLU A 506 14.82 24.37 -11.94
C GLU A 506 15.75 23.46 -12.74
N ALA A 507 15.49 23.34 -14.05
CA ALA A 507 16.26 22.48 -14.95
C ALA A 507 16.48 23.13 -16.32
N ILE A 508 17.57 22.73 -16.99
CA ILE A 508 17.91 23.17 -18.34
C ILE A 508 18.15 21.94 -19.23
N VAL A 509 17.51 21.91 -20.40
CA VAL A 509 17.79 20.94 -21.46
C VAL A 509 18.66 21.61 -22.53
N ASP A 510 19.73 20.93 -22.97
CA ASP A 510 20.49 21.29 -24.18
C ASP A 510 20.02 20.42 -25.34
N LEU A 511 19.31 20.99 -26.31
CA LEU A 511 18.88 20.29 -27.53
C LEU A 511 20.05 19.93 -28.47
N GLU A 512 21.28 20.30 -28.09
CA GLU A 512 22.57 20.16 -28.78
C GLU A 512 22.73 21.05 -30.02
N GLU A 513 21.62 21.35 -30.67
CA GLU A 513 21.51 22.20 -31.84
C GLU A 513 20.26 23.09 -31.74
N THR A 514 20.31 24.22 -32.45
CA THR A 514 19.20 25.17 -32.45
C THR A 514 18.01 24.60 -33.21
N GLN A 515 16.90 24.36 -32.50
CA GLN A 515 15.66 23.83 -33.04
C GLN A 515 14.55 24.90 -33.08
N ASP A 516 13.58 24.71 -33.96
CA ASP A 516 12.31 25.43 -33.92
C ASP A 516 11.38 24.76 -32.89
N ILE A 517 10.70 25.57 -32.10
CA ILE A 517 9.91 25.15 -30.93
C ILE A 517 8.52 25.78 -31.01
N HIS A 518 7.53 24.89 -30.98
CA HIS A 518 6.11 25.15 -31.14
C HIS A 518 5.29 24.84 -29.89
N GLU A 519 5.74 23.90 -29.07
CA GLU A 519 5.06 23.55 -27.81
C GLU A 519 6.06 23.06 -26.77
N LEU A 520 5.81 23.43 -25.51
CA LEU A 520 6.51 22.90 -24.35
C LEU A 520 5.47 22.31 -23.39
N SER A 521 5.71 21.11 -22.88
CA SER A 521 4.83 20.47 -21.90
C SER A 521 5.65 19.67 -20.91
N ALA A 522 5.27 19.72 -19.63
CA ALA A 522 5.88 18.92 -18.57
C ALA A 522 4.78 18.29 -17.71
N GLY A 523 4.94 17.01 -17.37
CA GLY A 523 4.06 16.31 -16.46
C GLY A 523 4.48 16.53 -15.00
N PHE A 524 3.49 16.67 -14.12
CA PHE A 524 3.70 16.73 -12.68
C PHE A 524 2.76 15.77 -11.98
N LEU A 525 3.26 15.09 -10.97
CA LEU A 525 2.50 14.17 -10.12
C LEU A 525 1.98 14.90 -8.86
N GLN A 526 0.77 14.54 -8.43
CA GLN A 526 0.22 14.89 -7.11
C GLN A 526 -0.12 13.60 -6.37
N VAL A 527 0.36 13.50 -5.13
CA VAL A 527 -0.03 12.47 -4.16
C VAL A 527 -0.20 13.17 -2.81
N VAL A 528 -1.41 13.68 -2.55
CA VAL A 528 -1.69 14.59 -1.41
C VAL A 528 -1.25 13.97 -0.09
N ASN A 529 -1.56 12.70 0.13
CA ASN A 529 -1.21 11.99 1.36
C ASN A 529 0.30 11.87 1.59
N HIS A 530 1.11 11.97 0.54
CA HIS A 530 2.57 11.90 0.62
C HIS A 530 3.24 13.28 0.50
N ILE A 531 2.48 14.37 0.69
CA ILE A 531 2.96 15.76 0.58
C ILE A 531 3.57 16.05 -0.80
N VAL A 532 3.08 15.35 -1.83
CA VAL A 532 3.44 15.58 -3.23
C VAL A 532 2.36 16.46 -3.86
N PHE A 533 2.72 17.69 -4.22
CA PHE A 533 1.75 18.67 -4.73
C PHE A 533 2.18 19.20 -6.10
N PHE A 534 1.18 19.55 -6.92
CA PHE A 534 1.45 20.27 -8.16
C PHE A 534 2.16 21.60 -7.87
N PRO A 535 3.04 22.06 -8.80
CA PRO A 535 3.57 23.41 -8.72
C PRO A 535 2.42 24.44 -8.75
N THR A 536 2.64 25.60 -8.16
CA THR A 536 1.69 26.73 -8.22
C THR A 536 1.66 27.37 -9.61
N GLU A 537 2.79 27.34 -10.31
CA GLU A 537 2.96 27.72 -11.72
C GLU A 537 4.24 27.13 -12.29
N VAL A 538 4.31 27.05 -13.62
CA VAL A 538 5.50 26.63 -14.37
C VAL A 538 5.89 27.71 -15.36
N ARG A 539 7.16 28.08 -15.39
CA ARG A 539 7.71 29.09 -16.30
C ARG A 539 8.70 28.45 -17.26
N TYR A 540 8.56 28.81 -18.54
CA TYR A 540 9.40 28.29 -19.61
C TYR A 540 10.25 29.40 -20.20
N TYR A 541 11.53 29.12 -20.45
CA TYR A 541 12.48 30.06 -21.03
C TYR A 541 13.29 29.41 -22.14
N ALA A 542 13.76 30.23 -23.09
CA ALA A 542 14.62 29.82 -24.20
C ALA A 542 15.93 30.60 -24.21
N SER A 543 16.99 29.97 -24.71
CA SER A 543 18.29 30.58 -24.94
C SER A 543 19.00 29.95 -26.14
N GLU A 544 19.75 30.76 -26.89
CA GLU A 544 20.65 30.28 -27.94
C GLU A 544 22.08 30.03 -27.40
N ASP A 545 22.49 30.71 -26.33
CA ASP A 545 23.86 30.71 -25.81
C ASP A 545 24.03 29.97 -24.46
N GLY A 546 22.92 29.53 -23.85
CA GLY A 546 22.88 28.84 -22.56
C GLY A 546 23.17 29.75 -21.36
N LYS A 547 23.26 31.07 -21.57
CA LYS A 547 23.59 32.07 -20.55
C LYS A 547 22.45 33.06 -20.35
N THR A 548 21.89 33.57 -21.44
CA THR A 548 20.80 34.56 -21.41
C THR A 548 19.50 33.88 -21.77
N PHE A 549 18.58 33.79 -20.81
CA PHE A 549 17.29 33.15 -20.98
C PHE A 549 16.18 34.19 -21.10
N ARG A 550 15.38 34.09 -22.16
CA ARG A 550 14.16 34.90 -22.35
C ARG A 550 12.94 34.08 -21.95
N LEU A 551 12.01 34.69 -21.21
CA LEU A 551 10.74 34.06 -20.87
C LEU A 551 9.91 33.82 -22.14
N LEU A 552 9.44 32.58 -22.31
CA LEU A 552 8.49 32.19 -23.34
C LEU A 552 7.04 32.31 -22.84
N GLY A 553 6.80 31.93 -21.59
CA GLY A 553 5.48 32.01 -20.97
C GLY A 553 5.43 31.40 -19.58
N THR A 554 4.29 31.60 -18.92
CA THR A 554 3.98 31.08 -17.59
C THR A 554 2.65 30.37 -17.64
N VAL A 555 2.61 29.13 -17.13
CA VAL A 555 1.41 28.29 -17.05
C VAL A 555 1.01 28.18 -15.58
N PRO A 556 -0.09 28.82 -15.13
CA PRO A 556 -0.54 28.73 -13.75
C PRO A 556 -1.18 27.37 -13.46
N ASN A 557 -1.18 26.96 -12.20
CA ASN A 557 -1.92 25.78 -11.77
C ASN A 557 -3.44 26.01 -11.86
N ALA A 558 -4.11 25.27 -12.73
CA ALA A 558 -5.55 25.32 -12.92
C ALA A 558 -6.36 24.78 -11.71
N THR A 559 -5.75 23.96 -10.87
CA THR A 559 -6.40 23.22 -9.77
C THR A 559 -5.60 23.35 -8.45
N PRO A 560 -5.61 24.53 -7.81
CA PRO A 560 -4.90 24.73 -6.54
C PRO A 560 -5.33 23.74 -5.44
N LEU A 561 -4.38 23.35 -4.59
CA LEU A 561 -4.56 22.38 -3.51
C LEU A 561 -5.64 22.83 -2.50
N ARG A 562 -6.57 21.93 -2.20
CA ARG A 562 -7.65 22.08 -1.21
C ARG A 562 -7.79 20.80 -0.38
N PRO A 563 -8.45 20.83 0.79
CA PRO A 563 -8.68 19.63 1.61
C PRO A 563 -9.44 18.50 0.87
N ASP A 564 -10.21 18.83 -0.16
CA ASP A 564 -10.99 17.91 -0.99
C ASP A 564 -10.34 17.62 -2.36
N SER A 565 -9.10 18.05 -2.58
CA SER A 565 -8.35 17.74 -3.81
C SER A 565 -8.22 16.25 -4.04
N LYS A 566 -8.18 15.84 -5.32
CA LYS A 566 -7.92 14.45 -5.72
C LYS A 566 -6.59 13.99 -5.12
N ILE A 567 -6.61 12.82 -4.46
CA ILE A 567 -5.45 12.29 -3.74
C ILE A 567 -4.29 12.02 -4.69
N ASN A 568 -4.55 11.29 -5.78
CA ASN A 568 -3.56 10.91 -6.78
C ASN A 568 -3.97 11.44 -8.16
N ASP A 569 -3.10 12.23 -8.79
CA ASP A 569 -3.41 12.87 -10.07
C ASP A 569 -2.14 13.26 -10.84
N ILE A 570 -2.26 13.42 -12.16
CA ILE A 570 -1.18 13.91 -13.02
C ILE A 570 -1.71 15.10 -13.82
N GLN A 571 -0.95 16.20 -13.81
CA GLN A 571 -1.30 17.40 -14.55
C GLN A 571 -0.16 17.80 -15.48
N TYR A 572 -0.53 18.18 -16.71
CA TYR A 572 0.39 18.69 -17.70
C TYR A 572 0.33 20.21 -17.77
N PHE A 573 1.49 20.84 -17.68
CA PHE A 573 1.63 22.29 -17.78
C PHE A 573 2.06 22.65 -19.21
N THR A 574 1.09 22.68 -20.13
CA THR A 574 1.38 22.88 -21.56
C THR A 574 1.37 24.35 -21.95
N LEU A 575 2.41 24.78 -22.66
CA LEU A 575 2.53 26.08 -23.33
C LEU A 575 2.54 25.88 -24.85
N PRO A 576 1.36 25.92 -25.52
CA PRO A 576 1.25 25.69 -26.96
C PRO A 576 1.46 26.96 -27.78
N GLY A 577 1.59 26.82 -29.10
CA GLY A 577 1.54 27.92 -30.06
C GLY A 577 2.78 28.82 -30.05
N LEU A 578 3.92 28.27 -29.65
CA LEU A 578 5.19 28.99 -29.65
C LEU A 578 5.71 29.20 -31.07
N GLN A 579 6.41 30.32 -31.24
CA GLN A 579 7.24 30.62 -32.40
C GLN A 579 8.62 30.96 -31.88
N ALA A 580 9.25 29.99 -31.24
CA ALA A 580 10.55 30.13 -30.62
C ALA A 580 11.60 29.34 -31.39
N ARG A 581 12.81 29.87 -31.42
CA ARG A 581 14.00 29.16 -31.90
C ARG A 581 15.04 29.21 -30.79
N ALA A 582 15.58 28.05 -30.40
CA ALA A 582 16.51 27.96 -29.27
C ALA A 582 17.31 26.65 -29.32
N ARG A 583 18.45 26.62 -28.63
CA ARG A 583 19.20 25.40 -28.33
C ARG A 583 18.98 24.96 -26.88
N TYR A 584 18.91 25.92 -25.96
CA TYR A 584 18.74 25.66 -24.54
C TYR A 584 17.34 26.06 -24.10
N LEU A 585 16.70 25.18 -23.32
CA LEU A 585 15.42 25.46 -22.68
C LEU A 585 15.58 25.39 -21.17
N LYS A 586 15.00 26.34 -20.44
CA LYS A 586 14.93 26.32 -18.97
C LYS A 586 13.48 26.22 -18.52
N ILE A 587 13.24 25.39 -17.51
CA ILE A 587 11.97 25.27 -16.79
C ILE A 587 12.16 25.70 -15.33
N GLU A 588 11.20 26.44 -14.78
CA GLU A 588 11.09 26.73 -13.36
C GLU A 588 9.69 26.33 -12.86
N ALA A 589 9.57 25.36 -11.97
CA ALA A 589 8.31 24.95 -11.36
C ALA A 589 8.25 25.37 -9.89
N GLN A 590 7.23 26.17 -9.54
CA GLN A 590 7.13 26.86 -8.25
C GLN A 590 6.45 26.00 -7.18
N SER A 591 7.25 25.39 -6.29
CA SER A 591 6.77 24.66 -5.10
C SER A 591 6.00 25.50 -4.10
N PRO A 592 4.93 24.96 -3.47
CA PRO A 592 4.32 25.51 -2.24
C PRO A 592 5.27 25.56 -1.03
N LEU A 593 6.45 24.92 -1.12
CA LEU A 593 7.51 24.79 -0.12
C LEU A 593 7.14 23.99 1.14
N GLU A 594 6.00 24.24 1.77
CA GLU A 594 5.57 23.58 3.00
C GLU A 594 4.13 23.05 2.90
N ALA A 595 3.84 21.97 3.64
CA ALA A 595 2.47 21.46 3.75
C ALA A 595 1.58 22.40 4.57
N PRO A 596 0.33 22.64 4.14
CA PRO A 596 -0.57 23.57 4.82
C PRO A 596 -1.00 23.07 6.21
N VAL A 597 -1.41 23.98 7.09
CA VAL A 597 -1.73 23.71 8.51
C VAL A 597 -2.84 22.66 8.71
N TRP A 598 -3.77 22.54 7.76
CA TRP A 598 -4.84 21.55 7.83
C TRP A 598 -4.38 20.13 7.43
N HIS A 599 -3.20 19.99 6.82
CA HIS A 599 -2.66 18.71 6.38
C HIS A 599 -1.98 17.97 7.54
N HIS A 600 -2.02 16.64 7.54
CA HIS A 600 -1.39 15.83 8.61
C HIS A 600 0.15 16.01 8.66
N GLY A 601 0.76 16.38 7.54
CA GLY A 601 2.17 16.76 7.41
C GLY A 601 2.46 18.26 7.63
N ALA A 602 1.57 19.01 8.29
CA ALA A 602 1.70 20.46 8.47
C ALA A 602 3.09 20.92 8.91
N GLY A 603 3.67 21.86 8.16
CA GLY A 603 5.00 22.43 8.43
C GLY A 603 6.18 21.56 7.98
N LEU A 604 5.94 20.42 7.32
CA LEU A 604 6.99 19.67 6.61
C LEU A 604 7.15 20.19 5.18
N GLY A 605 8.36 20.03 4.62
CA GLY A 605 8.64 20.41 3.23
C GLY A 605 7.83 19.57 2.24
N CYS A 606 7.27 20.20 1.21
CA CYS A 606 6.51 19.48 0.19
C CYS A 606 7.38 19.05 -1.00
N TRP A 607 6.94 17.99 -1.67
CA TRP A 607 7.56 17.45 -2.87
C TRP A 607 6.92 18.02 -4.14
N ILE A 608 7.76 18.35 -5.13
CA ILE A 608 7.39 18.43 -6.54
C ILE A 608 8.04 17.26 -7.26
N PHE A 609 7.28 16.60 -8.13
CA PHE A 609 7.76 15.56 -9.02
C PHE A 609 7.48 15.93 -10.47
N MET A 610 8.48 15.80 -11.33
CA MET A 610 8.36 16.02 -12.77
C MET A 610 8.89 14.81 -13.54
N ASP A 611 8.21 14.47 -14.63
CA ASP A 611 8.64 13.51 -15.63
C ASP A 611 8.65 14.15 -17.03
N GLU A 612 9.39 13.52 -17.94
CA GLU A 612 9.41 13.73 -19.39
C GLU A 612 9.01 15.15 -19.88
N TRP A 613 10.02 15.99 -20.10
CA TRP A 613 9.86 17.30 -20.71
C TRP A 613 9.68 17.15 -22.23
N GLU A 614 8.45 17.33 -22.68
CA GLU A 614 8.10 17.30 -24.10
C GLU A 614 8.38 18.64 -24.77
N VAL A 615 9.20 18.60 -25.83
CA VAL A 615 9.56 19.72 -26.69
C VAL A 615 9.19 19.37 -28.13
N ARG A 616 8.35 20.20 -28.75
CA ARG A 616 7.79 19.96 -30.09
C ARG A 616 7.91 21.17 -30.98
#